data_AF-A0A0W0TFQ1-F1
#
_entry.id   AF-A0A0W0TFQ1-F1
#
_cell.length_a   1.000
_cell.length_b   1.000
_cell.length_c   1.000
_cell.angle_alpha   90.00
_cell.angle_beta   90.00
_cell.angle_gamma   90.00
#
_symmetry.space_group_name_H-M   'P 1'
#
loop_
_entity.id
_entity.type
_entity.pdbx_description
1 polymer ?
#
loop_
_entity_poly.entity_id
_entity_poly.type
_entity_poly.pdbx_seq_one_letter_code
_entity_poly.pdbx_strand_id
1 'polypeptide(L)'
;MVTSSILIYGKTTETKNRFVEQFTQINLGHRDTLQPSLVHNRDATHFREYNYWILDTSYQQSLSLYCPSVDAVLYFVESWDEHQITQDINALKAINPAMPLLFVGMSSKDDLPFMSIADYPALWLDNMADINRENILQLLNQMIDEKKRRDKEAVLFFPKIAWTPMAKAKDCTLAGSRLHQALEQLEEQLKSASPEAADAIAQSTEKLMLAWQRLEDRETIIATYLNECQIHLYGKHYRLAQAVFTVAIMATLTMAAAVVGFGIGFGLGLWSGPGAFFSGIIAGTAAAKVALASGVVGTVAGGLIAYGLFKSNPIAQAANDVTETMMMFPEYMDTDL
;
A
#
# COMPACT_ATOMS: atom_id res chain seq x y z
N MET A 1 12.55 16.44 10.05
CA MET A 1 13.64 15.50 9.74
C MET A 1 13.63 15.24 8.25
N VAL A 2 14.79 15.10 7.63
CA VAL A 2 14.89 14.72 6.22
C VAL A 2 15.12 13.22 6.19
N THR A 3 14.12 12.49 5.70
CA THR A 3 14.25 11.07 5.40
C THR A 3 14.80 10.94 3.99
N SER A 4 15.79 10.07 3.80
CA SER A 4 16.31 9.73 2.48
C SER A 4 16.20 8.23 2.22
N SER A 5 15.79 7.85 1.02
CA SER A 5 15.66 6.47 0.59
C SER A 5 16.86 6.08 -0.27
N ILE A 6 17.60 5.06 0.12
CA ILE A 6 18.80 4.58 -0.58
C ILE A 6 18.56 3.15 -1.00
N LEU A 7 18.81 2.84 -2.26
CA LEU A 7 18.74 1.48 -2.78
C LEU A 7 20.14 0.87 -2.82
N ILE A 8 20.36 -0.23 -2.11
CA ILE A 8 21.53 -1.11 -2.25
C ILE A 8 21.16 -2.22 -3.23
N TYR A 9 21.69 -2.14 -4.46
CA TYR A 9 21.35 -3.04 -5.56
C TYR A 9 22.59 -3.76 -6.07
N GLY A 10 22.45 -5.01 -6.46
CA GLY A 10 23.55 -5.82 -6.99
C GLY A 10 23.35 -7.29 -6.68
N LYS A 11 24.13 -8.16 -7.30
CA LYS A 11 24.04 -9.60 -7.06
C LYS A 11 24.29 -9.92 -5.59
N THR A 12 23.41 -10.69 -5.00
CA THR A 12 23.48 -11.12 -3.61
C THR A 12 24.61 -12.11 -3.45
N THR A 13 25.60 -11.71 -2.67
CA THR A 13 26.79 -12.49 -2.35
C THR A 13 27.17 -12.27 -0.89
N GLU A 14 28.01 -13.15 -0.34
CA GLU A 14 28.46 -13.03 1.05
C GLU A 14 29.15 -11.69 1.31
N THR A 15 29.91 -11.20 0.35
CA THR A 15 30.59 -9.90 0.42
C THR A 15 29.60 -8.74 0.43
N LYS A 16 28.56 -8.75 -0.42
CA LYS A 16 27.48 -7.75 -0.37
C LYS A 16 26.80 -7.73 1.00
N ASN A 17 26.50 -8.91 1.54
CA ASN A 17 25.78 -9.02 2.81
C ASN A 17 26.61 -8.45 3.97
N ARG A 18 27.89 -8.82 4.05
CA ARG A 18 28.82 -8.24 5.04
C ARG A 18 28.96 -6.72 4.87
N PHE A 19 28.98 -6.22 3.63
CA PHE A 19 29.03 -4.78 3.36
C PHE A 19 27.79 -4.09 3.92
N VAL A 20 26.61 -4.64 3.64
CA VAL A 20 25.35 -4.10 4.16
C VAL A 20 25.33 -4.09 5.68
N GLU A 21 25.67 -5.21 6.32
CA GLU A 21 25.69 -5.32 7.79
C GLU A 21 26.60 -4.25 8.43
N GLN A 22 27.80 -4.06 7.89
CA GLN A 22 28.75 -3.06 8.38
C GLN A 22 28.27 -1.63 8.09
N PHE A 23 27.77 -1.37 6.88
CA PHE A 23 27.34 -0.05 6.44
C PHE A 23 26.08 0.43 7.16
N THR A 24 25.07 -0.45 7.31
CA THR A 24 23.80 -0.12 7.95
C THR A 24 23.77 -0.42 9.44
N GLN A 25 24.84 -1.00 10.00
CA GLN A 25 24.97 -1.39 11.42
C GLN A 25 23.85 -2.32 11.89
N ILE A 26 23.43 -3.26 11.03
CA ILE A 26 22.42 -4.27 11.35
C ILE A 26 23.04 -5.65 11.24
N ASN A 27 22.46 -6.62 11.94
CA ASN A 27 22.75 -8.03 11.73
C ASN A 27 21.65 -8.60 10.82
N LEU A 28 21.99 -8.89 9.56
CA LEU A 28 21.07 -9.54 8.63
C LEU A 28 20.90 -11.03 8.97
N GLY A 29 21.88 -11.61 9.69
CA GLY A 29 21.89 -13.00 10.08
C GLY A 29 22.08 -13.93 8.88
N HIS A 30 21.76 -15.22 9.06
CA HIS A 30 21.70 -16.19 7.95
C HIS A 30 20.40 -16.09 7.14
N ARG A 31 19.76 -14.91 7.09
CA ARG A 31 18.56 -14.75 6.28
C ARG A 31 18.93 -14.95 4.81
N ASP A 32 18.06 -15.62 4.07
CA ASP A 32 18.18 -15.75 2.63
C ASP A 32 18.03 -14.36 2.00
N THR A 33 19.16 -13.67 1.84
CA THR A 33 19.33 -12.33 1.23
C THR A 33 18.89 -12.22 -0.23
N LEU A 34 18.21 -13.25 -0.74
CA LEU A 34 17.44 -13.16 -1.97
C LEU A 34 16.21 -12.28 -1.76
N GLN A 35 15.66 -12.19 -0.55
CA GLN A 35 14.47 -11.40 -0.28
C GLN A 35 14.78 -9.89 -0.13
N PRO A 36 14.16 -9.00 -0.96
CA PRO A 36 14.06 -7.56 -0.72
C PRO A 36 13.83 -7.19 0.75
N SER A 37 14.75 -6.43 1.31
CA SER A 37 14.71 -6.04 2.72
C SER A 37 14.69 -4.52 2.85
N LEU A 38 13.86 -4.00 3.76
CA LEU A 38 13.87 -2.58 4.14
C LEU A 38 14.51 -2.43 5.53
N VAL A 39 15.52 -1.59 5.60
CA VAL A 39 16.23 -1.28 6.84
C VAL A 39 16.10 0.21 7.15
N HIS A 40 15.56 0.52 8.32
CA HIS A 40 15.54 1.88 8.82
C HIS A 40 16.75 2.13 9.73
N ASN A 41 17.54 3.16 9.42
CA ASN A 41 18.65 3.59 10.25
C ASN A 41 18.55 5.09 10.51
N ARG A 42 18.71 5.47 11.76
CA ARG A 42 18.75 6.88 12.16
C ARG A 42 20.18 7.27 12.51
N ASP A 43 20.72 8.22 11.76
CA ASP A 43 22.02 8.80 12.08
C ASP A 43 21.86 9.92 13.10
N ALA A 44 22.28 9.63 14.34
CA ALA A 44 22.23 10.57 15.44
C ALA A 44 23.09 11.81 15.21
N THR A 45 24.15 11.71 14.40
CA THR A 45 25.10 12.82 14.20
C THR A 45 24.55 13.89 13.25
N HIS A 46 23.78 13.50 12.24
CA HIS A 46 23.27 14.40 11.19
C HIS A 46 21.76 14.65 11.24
N PHE A 47 21.04 14.10 12.23
CA PHE A 47 19.56 14.16 12.32
C PHE A 47 18.86 13.74 11.00
N ARG A 48 19.49 12.83 10.25
CA ARG A 48 18.94 12.24 9.02
C ARG A 48 18.48 10.82 9.30
N GLU A 49 17.38 10.47 8.66
CA GLU A 49 16.86 9.11 8.65
C GLU A 49 17.10 8.51 7.28
N TYR A 50 17.61 7.29 7.25
CA TYR A 50 17.89 6.55 6.03
C TYR A 50 17.02 5.31 5.99
N ASN A 51 16.34 5.14 4.86
CA ASN A 51 15.63 3.92 4.52
C ASN A 51 16.46 3.19 3.46
N TYR A 52 17.10 2.09 3.83
CA TYR A 52 17.87 1.27 2.91
C TYR A 52 17.00 0.15 2.36
N TRP A 53 16.71 0.20 1.07
CA TRP A 53 16.18 -0.93 0.33
C TRP A 53 17.34 -1.81 -0.11
N ILE A 54 17.33 -3.09 0.19
CA ILE A 54 18.37 -4.04 -0.23
C ILE A 54 17.73 -4.99 -1.23
N LEU A 55 18.21 -4.97 -2.47
CA LEU A 55 17.65 -5.77 -3.57
C LEU A 55 18.73 -6.60 -4.25
N ASP A 56 18.34 -7.80 -4.69
CA ASP A 56 19.13 -8.63 -5.61
C ASP A 56 18.82 -8.31 -7.07
N THR A 57 19.78 -8.54 -7.96
CA THR A 57 19.60 -8.38 -9.42
C THR A 57 18.44 -9.20 -10.00
N SER A 58 18.08 -10.34 -9.39
CA SER A 58 16.90 -11.13 -9.77
C SER A 58 15.58 -10.37 -9.69
N TYR A 59 15.52 -9.28 -8.91
CA TYR A 59 14.35 -8.41 -8.78
C TYR A 59 14.31 -7.28 -9.82
N GLN A 60 15.08 -7.37 -10.91
CA GLN A 60 15.10 -6.36 -11.98
C GLN A 60 13.70 -5.99 -12.48
N GLN A 61 12.80 -6.98 -12.63
CA GLN A 61 11.43 -6.76 -13.11
C GLN A 61 10.55 -5.98 -12.11
N SER A 62 10.92 -6.02 -10.83
CA SER A 62 10.18 -5.38 -9.73
C SER A 62 10.79 -4.05 -9.31
N LEU A 63 11.87 -3.59 -9.97
CA LEU A 63 12.54 -2.34 -9.59
C LEU A 63 11.59 -1.14 -9.59
N SER A 64 10.57 -1.12 -10.45
CA SER A 64 9.55 -0.05 -10.49
C SER A 64 8.72 0.06 -9.21
N LEU A 65 8.68 -0.98 -8.36
CA LEU A 65 8.00 -0.94 -7.07
C LEU A 65 8.85 -0.24 -6.00
N TYR A 66 10.18 -0.40 -6.07
CA TYR A 66 11.09 0.04 -5.01
C TYR A 66 11.82 1.34 -5.35
N CYS A 67 12.10 1.59 -6.62
CA CYS A 67 12.90 2.72 -7.10
C CYS A 67 12.18 4.09 -7.27
N PRO A 68 10.84 4.23 -7.35
CA PRO A 68 10.23 5.54 -7.66
C PRO A 68 10.62 6.65 -6.70
N SER A 69 10.75 6.31 -5.41
CA SER A 69 11.06 7.23 -4.32
C SER A 69 12.51 7.19 -3.85
N VAL A 70 13.39 6.46 -4.56
CA VAL A 70 14.80 6.32 -4.18
C VAL A 70 15.56 7.60 -4.50
N ASP A 71 16.24 8.13 -3.49
CA ASP A 71 17.08 9.31 -3.61
C ASP A 71 18.43 8.98 -4.27
N ALA A 72 19.03 7.82 -3.97
CA ALA A 72 20.30 7.37 -4.54
C ALA A 72 20.43 5.84 -4.58
N VAL A 73 21.26 5.33 -5.50
CA VAL A 73 21.58 3.89 -5.61
C VAL A 73 23.04 3.64 -5.23
N LEU A 74 23.27 2.69 -4.34
CA LEU A 74 24.53 2.02 -4.09
C LEU A 74 24.55 0.72 -4.90
N TYR A 75 25.27 0.72 -6.03
CA TYR A 75 25.36 -0.45 -6.89
C TYR A 75 26.59 -1.29 -6.52
N PHE A 76 26.37 -2.48 -5.96
CA PHE A 76 27.42 -3.36 -5.46
C PHE A 76 27.96 -4.29 -6.54
N VAL A 77 29.28 -4.26 -6.77
CA VAL A 77 29.99 -5.02 -7.81
C VAL A 77 31.10 -5.86 -7.19
N GLU A 78 30.86 -7.17 -7.11
CA GLU A 78 31.91 -8.11 -6.66
C GLU A 78 32.79 -8.60 -7.81
N SER A 79 32.17 -8.92 -8.96
CA SER A 79 32.87 -9.34 -10.17
C SER A 79 32.41 -8.47 -11.32
N TRP A 80 33.37 -8.03 -12.15
CA TRP A 80 33.08 -7.14 -13.26
C TRP A 80 32.50 -7.92 -14.45
N ASP A 81 31.19 -7.81 -14.63
CA ASP A 81 30.48 -8.26 -15.83
C ASP A 81 29.86 -7.03 -16.51
N GLU A 82 30.56 -6.48 -17.50
CA GLU A 82 30.13 -5.24 -18.17
C GLU A 82 28.72 -5.35 -18.78
N HIS A 83 28.35 -6.53 -19.29
CA HIS A 83 27.05 -6.73 -19.91
C HIS A 83 25.94 -6.68 -18.86
N GLN A 84 26.09 -7.43 -17.76
CA GLN A 84 25.10 -7.42 -16.66
C GLN A 84 25.00 -6.04 -16.02
N ILE A 85 26.14 -5.41 -15.74
CA ILE A 85 26.20 -4.06 -15.13
C ILE A 85 25.49 -3.04 -16.03
N THR A 86 25.75 -3.07 -17.34
CA THR A 86 25.09 -2.17 -18.30
C THR A 86 23.59 -2.41 -18.35
N GLN A 87 23.16 -3.68 -18.35
CA GLN A 87 21.74 -4.05 -18.31
C GLN A 87 21.05 -3.51 -17.06
N ASP A 88 21.68 -3.68 -15.88
CA ASP A 88 21.14 -3.24 -14.59
C ASP A 88 21.03 -1.71 -14.52
N ILE A 89 22.07 -0.98 -14.97
CA ILE A 89 22.06 0.49 -15.01
C ILE A 89 20.95 0.98 -15.95
N ASN A 90 20.80 0.36 -17.12
CA ASN A 90 19.75 0.73 -18.06
C ASN A 90 18.36 0.49 -17.47
N ALA A 91 18.16 -0.60 -16.72
CA ALA A 91 16.91 -0.86 -16.02
C ALA A 91 16.61 0.19 -14.94
N LEU A 92 17.61 0.56 -14.14
CA LEU A 92 17.48 1.61 -13.13
C LEU A 92 17.16 2.98 -13.77
N LYS A 93 17.85 3.32 -14.86
CA LYS A 93 17.63 4.56 -15.59
C LYS A 93 16.28 4.63 -16.30
N ALA A 94 15.76 3.51 -16.76
CA ALA A 94 14.43 3.46 -17.36
C ALA A 94 13.35 3.89 -16.34
N ILE A 95 13.58 3.66 -15.05
CA ILE A 95 12.68 4.07 -13.97
C ILE A 95 12.96 5.51 -13.53
N ASN A 96 14.23 5.83 -13.28
CA ASN A 96 14.63 7.17 -12.86
C ASN A 96 15.93 7.62 -13.56
N PRO A 97 15.83 8.35 -14.69
CA PRO A 97 16.99 8.78 -15.47
C PRO A 97 17.95 9.72 -14.73
N ALA A 98 17.45 10.44 -13.72
CA ALA A 98 18.21 11.42 -12.94
C ALA A 98 18.77 10.84 -11.63
N MET A 99 18.59 9.54 -11.40
CA MET A 99 18.97 8.90 -10.15
C MET A 99 20.49 8.85 -10.00
N PRO A 100 21.04 9.42 -8.91
CA PRO A 100 22.46 9.33 -8.64
C PRO A 100 22.82 7.89 -8.28
N LEU A 101 23.88 7.38 -8.91
CA LEU A 101 24.35 6.01 -8.77
C LEU A 101 25.82 6.03 -8.33
N LEU A 102 26.11 5.35 -7.24
CA LEU A 102 27.45 5.18 -6.67
C LEU A 102 27.84 3.71 -6.77
N PHE A 103 28.89 3.41 -7.51
CA PHE A 103 29.45 2.05 -7.56
C PHE A 103 30.22 1.77 -6.28
N VAL A 104 30.00 0.58 -5.72
CA VAL A 104 30.77 0.04 -4.60
C VAL A 104 31.29 -1.32 -5.03
N GLY A 105 32.61 -1.47 -5.14
CA GLY A 105 33.16 -2.75 -5.57
C GLY A 105 34.45 -3.15 -4.85
N MET A 106 34.73 -4.45 -4.91
CA MET A 106 35.82 -5.13 -4.18
C MET A 106 36.92 -5.67 -5.13
N SER A 107 37.11 -5.04 -6.29
CA SER A 107 38.12 -5.47 -7.28
C SER A 107 39.30 -4.51 -7.34
N SER A 108 40.47 -5.06 -7.68
CA SER A 108 41.68 -4.30 -7.99
C SER A 108 41.38 -3.26 -9.08
N LYS A 109 41.82 -2.01 -8.89
CA LYS A 109 41.65 -0.89 -9.82
C LYS A 109 42.16 -1.18 -11.24
N ASP A 110 43.03 -2.18 -11.39
CA ASP A 110 43.71 -2.49 -12.65
C ASP A 110 42.83 -3.24 -13.67
N ASP A 111 41.70 -3.83 -13.25
CA ASP A 111 40.85 -4.68 -14.11
C ASP A 111 39.65 -3.96 -14.74
N LEU A 112 39.56 -2.62 -14.62
CA LEU A 112 38.38 -1.87 -15.04
C LEU A 112 38.49 -1.36 -16.49
N PRO A 113 37.55 -1.70 -17.39
CA PRO A 113 37.44 -1.05 -18.68
C PRO A 113 36.94 0.39 -18.48
N PHE A 114 37.88 1.34 -18.50
CA PHE A 114 37.71 2.76 -18.18
C PHE A 114 36.71 3.55 -19.04
N MET A 115 36.05 2.97 -20.07
CA MET A 115 35.40 3.78 -21.10
C MET A 115 33.88 3.94 -21.03
N SER A 116 33.12 3.03 -20.40
CA SER A 116 31.64 3.10 -20.45
C SER A 116 30.99 3.73 -19.20
N ILE A 117 31.68 3.69 -18.05
CA ILE A 117 31.11 4.06 -16.73
C ILE A 117 31.80 5.29 -16.11
N ALA A 118 32.70 5.96 -16.85
CA ALA A 118 33.49 7.10 -16.35
C ALA A 118 32.66 8.29 -15.83
N ASP A 119 31.38 8.37 -16.18
CA ASP A 119 30.48 9.44 -15.77
C ASP A 119 29.87 9.26 -14.38
N TYR A 120 30.09 8.11 -13.71
CA TYR A 120 29.55 7.85 -12.37
C TYR A 120 30.64 7.87 -11.30
N PRO A 121 30.35 8.43 -10.12
CA PRO A 121 31.23 8.27 -8.99
C PRO A 121 31.33 6.77 -8.63
N ALA A 122 32.56 6.30 -8.50
CA ALA A 122 32.85 4.93 -8.10
C ALA A 122 33.75 4.93 -6.86
N LEU A 123 33.37 4.12 -5.88
CA LEU A 123 34.13 3.85 -4.66
C LEU A 123 34.63 2.41 -4.71
N TRP A 124 35.94 2.25 -4.79
CA TRP A 124 36.60 0.95 -4.75
C TRP A 124 37.15 0.73 -3.35
N LEU A 125 36.80 -0.41 -2.76
CA LEU A 125 37.24 -0.82 -1.44
C LEU A 125 38.31 -1.91 -1.62
N ASP A 126 39.53 -1.64 -1.17
CA ASP A 126 40.62 -2.63 -1.21
C ASP A 126 40.34 -3.78 -0.22
N ASN A 127 39.69 -3.46 0.91
CA ASN A 127 39.22 -4.41 1.91
C ASN A 127 37.91 -3.91 2.56
N MET A 128 37.11 -4.84 3.09
CA MET A 128 35.94 -4.54 3.91
C MET A 128 36.31 -3.75 5.17
N ALA A 129 37.53 -3.94 5.70
CA ALA A 129 38.03 -3.16 6.82
C ALA A 129 38.17 -1.66 6.52
N ASP A 130 38.27 -1.30 5.23
CA ASP A 130 38.42 0.09 4.78
C ASP A 130 37.08 0.78 4.53
N ILE A 131 35.96 0.11 4.84
CA ILE A 131 34.62 0.71 4.76
C ILE A 131 34.53 1.85 5.80
N ASN A 132 34.79 3.06 5.32
CA ASN A 132 34.53 4.27 6.07
C ASN A 132 33.09 4.73 5.80
N ARG A 133 32.17 4.27 6.65
CA ARG A 133 30.74 4.56 6.58
C ARG A 133 30.45 6.05 6.47
N GLU A 134 31.15 6.88 7.24
CA GLU A 134 30.98 8.34 7.26
C GLU A 134 31.33 8.96 5.91
N ASN A 135 32.42 8.51 5.26
CA ASN A 135 32.79 8.97 3.92
C ASN A 135 31.74 8.59 2.87
N ILE A 136 31.21 7.35 2.93
CA ILE A 136 30.17 6.88 2.01
C ILE A 136 28.90 7.72 2.20
N LEU A 137 28.46 7.92 3.44
CA LEU A 137 27.29 8.73 3.74
C LEU A 137 27.47 10.20 3.35
N GLN A 138 28.67 10.76 3.53
CA GLN A 138 28.97 12.12 3.10
C GLN A 138 28.83 12.26 1.59
N LEU A 139 29.39 11.33 0.81
CA LEU A 139 29.28 11.33 -0.65
C LEU A 139 27.83 11.15 -1.11
N LEU A 140 27.10 10.19 -0.51
CA LEU A 140 25.68 9.99 -0.81
C LEU A 140 24.86 11.23 -0.51
N ASN A 141 25.08 11.89 0.63
CA ASN A 141 24.36 13.11 0.98
C ASN A 141 24.63 14.23 -0.02
N GLN A 142 25.87 14.39 -0.50
CA GLN A 142 26.19 15.35 -1.55
C GLN A 142 25.40 15.05 -2.84
N MET A 143 25.40 13.79 -3.29
CA MET A 143 24.67 13.36 -4.49
C MET A 143 23.15 13.57 -4.36
N ILE A 144 22.59 13.23 -3.20
CA ILE A 144 21.16 13.41 -2.89
C ILE A 144 20.78 14.89 -2.87
N ASP A 145 21.61 15.73 -2.22
CA ASP A 145 21.35 17.17 -2.12
C ASP A 145 21.46 17.84 -3.51
N GLU A 146 22.39 17.41 -4.36
CA GLU A 146 22.49 17.86 -5.76
C GLU A 146 21.29 17.44 -6.61
N LYS A 147 20.81 16.20 -6.46
CA LYS A 147 19.57 15.74 -7.12
C LYS A 147 18.40 16.59 -6.70
N LYS A 148 18.19 16.78 -5.39
CA LYS A 148 17.11 17.61 -4.83
C LYS A 148 17.20 19.06 -5.29
N ARG A 149 18.40 19.61 -5.49
CA ARG A 149 18.59 20.94 -6.08
C ARG A 149 18.15 20.97 -7.55
N ARG A 150 18.58 20.00 -8.36
CA ARG A 150 18.17 19.86 -9.77
C ARG A 150 16.66 19.68 -9.92
N ASP A 151 16.04 18.86 -9.08
CA ASP A 151 14.59 18.63 -9.09
C ASP A 151 13.83 19.92 -8.76
N LYS A 152 14.30 20.70 -7.77
CA LYS A 152 13.73 22.01 -7.46
C LYS A 152 13.87 23.00 -8.60
N GLU A 153 15.02 23.02 -9.27
CA GLU A 153 15.26 23.86 -10.45
C GLU A 153 14.33 23.45 -11.60
N ALA A 154 14.19 22.16 -11.90
CA ALA A 154 13.28 21.65 -12.92
C ALA A 154 11.82 22.06 -12.64
N VAL A 155 11.39 22.03 -11.37
CA VAL A 155 10.06 22.50 -10.94
C VAL A 155 9.85 24.00 -11.16
N LEU A 156 10.91 24.81 -11.17
CA LEU A 156 10.81 26.24 -11.47
C LEU A 156 10.63 26.51 -12.97
N PHE A 157 11.15 25.64 -13.84
CA PHE A 157 11.10 25.82 -15.30
C PHE A 157 9.93 25.09 -15.97
N PHE A 158 9.44 24.01 -15.36
CA PHE A 158 8.23 23.33 -15.79
C PHE A 158 7.15 23.61 -14.75
N PRO A 159 6.11 24.42 -15.05
CA PRO A 159 5.04 24.64 -14.11
C PRO A 159 4.50 23.28 -13.73
N LYS A 160 4.65 22.92 -12.44
CA LYS A 160 4.19 21.67 -11.84
C LYS A 160 2.84 21.35 -12.48
N ILE A 161 2.80 20.32 -13.33
CA ILE A 161 1.53 19.68 -13.65
C ILE A 161 1.01 19.29 -12.28
N ALA A 162 0.00 20.00 -11.78
CA ALA A 162 -0.53 19.73 -10.46
C ALA A 162 -1.14 18.34 -10.55
N TRP A 163 -0.41 17.33 -10.09
CA TRP A 163 -0.89 15.96 -10.08
C TRP A 163 -2.18 15.96 -9.28
N THR A 164 -3.26 15.51 -9.92
CA THR A 164 -4.52 15.30 -9.21
C THR A 164 -4.28 14.28 -8.10
N PRO A 165 -5.00 14.34 -6.97
CA PRO A 165 -4.87 13.34 -5.91
C PRO A 165 -4.98 11.90 -6.42
N MET A 166 -5.88 11.67 -7.39
CA MET A 166 -6.03 10.37 -8.06
C MET A 166 -4.79 9.95 -8.87
N ALA A 167 -4.16 10.87 -9.60
CA ALA A 167 -2.94 10.57 -10.33
C ALA A 167 -1.81 10.14 -9.39
N LYS A 168 -1.68 10.79 -8.22
CA LYS A 168 -0.70 10.38 -7.20
C LYS A 168 -1.03 9.03 -6.58
N ALA A 169 -2.31 8.75 -6.32
CA ALA A 169 -2.73 7.45 -5.82
C ALA A 169 -2.38 6.32 -6.82
N LYS A 170 -2.58 6.56 -8.12
CA LYS A 170 -2.19 5.61 -9.18
C LYS A 170 -0.67 5.45 -9.30
N ASP A 171 0.09 6.52 -9.14
CA ASP A 171 1.56 6.50 -9.14
C ASP A 171 2.14 5.63 -8.00
N CYS A 172 1.37 5.49 -6.91
CA CYS A 172 1.71 4.61 -5.80
C CYS A 172 1.47 3.11 -6.10
N THR A 173 1.05 2.76 -7.32
CA THR A 173 0.71 1.39 -7.73
C THR A 173 1.42 1.01 -9.01
N LEU A 174 1.76 -0.28 -9.16
CA LEU A 174 2.37 -0.78 -10.39
C LEU A 174 1.37 -0.68 -11.54
N ALA A 175 1.76 -0.02 -12.64
CA ALA A 175 0.95 0.06 -13.85
C ALA A 175 0.52 -1.34 -14.31
N GLY A 176 -0.78 -1.52 -14.56
CA GLY A 176 -1.36 -2.81 -14.95
C GLY A 176 -1.66 -3.78 -13.81
N SER A 177 -1.28 -3.47 -12.56
CA SER A 177 -1.72 -4.26 -11.40
C SER A 177 -3.23 -4.19 -11.21
N ARG A 178 -3.82 -5.18 -10.52
CA ARG A 178 -5.26 -5.16 -10.20
C ARG A 178 -5.65 -3.93 -9.39
N LEU A 179 -4.77 -3.48 -8.50
CA LEU A 179 -5.01 -2.28 -7.71
C LEU A 179 -5.02 -1.03 -8.60
N HIS A 180 -4.08 -0.93 -9.54
CA HIS A 180 -4.06 0.15 -10.53
C HIS A 180 -5.34 0.16 -11.36
N GLN A 181 -5.80 -1.01 -11.84
CA GLN A 181 -7.06 -1.14 -12.57
C GLN A 181 -8.27 -0.74 -11.73
N ALA A 182 -8.31 -1.12 -10.45
CA ALA A 182 -9.37 -0.71 -9.53
C ALA A 182 -9.39 0.82 -9.34
N LEU A 183 -8.22 1.46 -9.26
CA LEU A 183 -8.10 2.92 -9.20
C LEU A 183 -8.53 3.60 -10.51
N GLU A 184 -8.20 3.04 -11.68
CA GLU A 184 -8.68 3.54 -12.97
C GLU A 184 -10.20 3.41 -13.10
N GLN A 185 -10.76 2.29 -12.65
CA GLN A 185 -12.22 2.09 -12.61
C GLN A 185 -12.88 3.09 -11.66
N LEU A 186 -12.31 3.32 -10.48
CA LEU A 186 -12.80 4.33 -9.55
C LEU A 186 -12.76 5.72 -10.19
N GLU A 187 -11.65 6.12 -10.80
CA GLU A 187 -11.53 7.41 -11.51
C GLU A 187 -12.57 7.56 -12.62
N GLU A 188 -12.84 6.50 -13.39
CA GLU A 188 -13.87 6.51 -14.43
C GLU A 188 -15.26 6.70 -13.83
N GLN A 189 -15.59 6.01 -12.73
CA GLN A 189 -16.88 6.19 -12.05
C GLN A 189 -17.03 7.58 -11.43
N LEU A 190 -15.94 8.18 -10.94
CA LEU A 190 -15.95 9.53 -10.39
C LEU A 190 -16.27 10.61 -11.41
N LYS A 191 -16.08 10.37 -12.72
CA LYS A 191 -16.51 11.31 -13.78
C LYS A 191 -18.01 11.56 -13.78
N SER A 192 -18.81 10.62 -13.26
CA SER A 192 -20.26 10.76 -13.12
C SER A 192 -20.70 11.47 -11.84
N ALA A 193 -19.78 11.68 -10.89
CA ALA A 193 -20.04 12.29 -9.59
C ALA A 193 -20.02 13.84 -9.66
N SER A 194 -20.45 14.50 -8.59
CA SER A 194 -20.23 15.95 -8.47
C SER A 194 -18.72 16.24 -8.35
N PRO A 195 -18.21 17.36 -8.89
CA PRO A 195 -16.77 17.68 -8.84
C PRO A 195 -16.22 17.73 -7.41
N GLU A 196 -17.02 18.20 -6.45
CA GLU A 196 -16.64 18.26 -5.03
C GLU A 196 -16.51 16.85 -4.42
N ALA A 197 -17.44 15.94 -4.72
CA ALA A 197 -17.35 14.56 -4.25
C ALA A 197 -16.20 13.81 -4.92
N ALA A 198 -15.98 14.04 -6.21
CA ALA A 198 -14.87 13.45 -6.95
C ALA A 198 -13.51 13.87 -6.39
N ASP A 199 -13.31 15.16 -6.12
CA ASP A 199 -12.07 15.66 -5.53
C ASP A 199 -11.86 15.13 -4.11
N ALA A 200 -12.91 15.13 -3.28
CA ALA A 200 -12.82 14.60 -1.92
C ALA A 200 -12.48 13.10 -1.88
N ILE A 201 -13.13 12.29 -2.73
CA ILE A 201 -12.84 10.86 -2.83
C ILE A 201 -11.41 10.66 -3.33
N ALA A 202 -10.97 11.40 -4.36
CA ALA A 202 -9.59 11.31 -4.85
C ALA A 202 -8.57 11.66 -3.76
N GLN A 203 -8.82 12.66 -2.92
CA GLN A 203 -7.98 13.01 -1.77
C GLN A 203 -7.98 11.90 -0.72
N SER A 204 -9.13 11.29 -0.42
CA SER A 204 -9.22 10.14 0.50
C SER A 204 -8.48 8.92 -0.05
N THR A 205 -8.52 8.68 -1.37
CA THR A 205 -7.75 7.61 -2.03
C THR A 205 -6.24 7.88 -1.97
N GLU A 206 -5.79 9.12 -2.19
CA GLU A 206 -4.37 9.51 -2.00
C GLU A 206 -3.92 9.23 -0.56
N LYS A 207 -4.72 9.66 0.44
CA LYS A 207 -4.43 9.42 1.86
C LYS A 207 -4.37 7.93 2.19
N LEU A 208 -5.33 7.13 1.69
CA LEU A 208 -5.34 5.68 1.85
C LEU A 208 -4.05 5.06 1.32
N MET A 209 -3.64 5.42 0.10
CA MET A 209 -2.42 4.87 -0.51
C MET A 209 -1.16 5.25 0.28
N LEU A 210 -1.05 6.50 0.73
CA LEU A 210 0.08 6.96 1.53
C LEU A 210 0.13 6.32 2.92
N ALA A 211 -1.03 6.13 3.58
CA ALA A 211 -1.12 5.47 4.88
C ALA A 211 -0.83 3.97 4.77
N TRP A 212 -1.30 3.34 3.68
CA TRP A 212 -1.00 1.95 3.37
C TRP A 212 0.51 1.69 3.20
N GLN A 213 1.22 2.58 2.49
CA GLN A 213 2.68 2.50 2.33
C GLN A 213 3.45 2.64 3.66
N ARG A 214 2.85 3.30 4.65
CA ARG A 214 3.46 3.48 5.99
C ARG A 214 3.21 2.29 6.92
N LEU A 215 2.50 1.25 6.45
CA LEU A 215 2.14 0.08 7.25
C LEU A 215 1.38 0.45 8.54
N GLU A 216 0.56 1.51 8.47
CA GLU A 216 -0.38 1.86 9.53
C GLU A 216 -1.47 0.75 9.67
N ASP A 217 -2.27 0.78 10.74
CA ASP A 217 -3.32 -0.23 11.00
C ASP A 217 -4.33 -0.34 9.84
N ARG A 218 -4.15 -1.38 9.02
CA ARG A 218 -4.83 -1.58 7.73
C ARG A 218 -6.35 -1.54 7.85
N GLU A 219 -6.90 -2.20 8.87
CA GLU A 219 -8.34 -2.27 9.08
C GLU A 219 -8.92 -0.89 9.40
N THR A 220 -8.22 -0.14 10.27
CA THR A 220 -8.62 1.21 10.67
C THR A 220 -8.56 2.19 9.48
N ILE A 221 -7.53 2.11 8.64
CA ILE A 221 -7.39 3.00 7.47
C ILE A 221 -8.47 2.69 6.44
N ILE A 222 -8.70 1.40 6.12
CA ILE A 222 -9.74 1.00 5.17
C ILE A 222 -11.13 1.44 5.68
N ALA A 223 -11.43 1.20 6.96
CA ALA A 223 -12.70 1.62 7.55
C ALA A 223 -12.88 3.15 7.49
N THR A 224 -11.81 3.91 7.73
CA THR A 224 -11.83 5.37 7.64
C THR A 224 -12.06 5.83 6.21
N TYR A 225 -11.35 5.26 5.23
CA TYR A 225 -11.53 5.57 3.81
C TYR A 225 -12.97 5.30 3.34
N LEU A 226 -13.51 4.12 3.63
CA LEU A 226 -14.88 3.76 3.24
C LEU A 226 -15.91 4.70 3.88
N ASN A 227 -15.70 5.08 5.14
CA ASN A 227 -16.56 6.03 5.83
C ASN A 227 -16.47 7.45 5.22
N GLU A 228 -15.28 7.92 4.82
CA GLU A 228 -15.12 9.20 4.11
C GLU A 228 -15.83 9.17 2.74
N CYS A 229 -15.62 8.12 1.94
CA CYS A 229 -16.31 7.93 0.66
C CYS A 229 -17.84 7.97 0.83
N GLN A 230 -18.37 7.31 1.86
CA GLN A 230 -19.81 7.33 2.15
C GLN A 230 -20.33 8.72 2.53
N ILE A 231 -19.59 9.45 3.36
CA ILE A 231 -19.96 10.82 3.78
C ILE A 231 -20.00 11.74 2.56
N HIS A 232 -19.05 11.60 1.62
CA HIS A 232 -18.99 12.44 0.42
C HIS A 232 -20.03 12.06 -0.63
N LEU A 233 -20.36 10.78 -0.79
CA LEU A 233 -21.38 10.33 -1.75
C LEU A 233 -22.81 10.61 -1.32
N TYR A 234 -23.12 10.42 -0.03
CA TYR A 234 -24.50 10.47 0.48
C TYR A 234 -24.77 11.63 1.45
N GLY A 235 -23.75 12.43 1.74
CA GLY A 235 -23.81 13.54 2.68
C GLY A 235 -23.71 13.13 4.15
N LYS A 236 -23.59 14.14 5.02
CA LYS A 236 -23.31 14.00 6.47
C LYS A 236 -24.38 13.24 7.26
N HIS A 237 -25.58 13.06 6.70
CA HIS A 237 -26.72 12.39 7.35
C HIS A 237 -26.96 10.94 6.90
N TYR A 238 -26.03 10.34 6.14
CA TYR A 238 -26.17 8.96 5.67
C TYR A 238 -26.43 7.94 6.80
N ARG A 239 -25.80 8.09 7.97
CA ARG A 239 -26.05 7.20 9.11
C ARG A 239 -27.50 7.22 9.60
N LEU A 240 -28.19 8.37 9.49
CA LEU A 240 -29.61 8.47 9.79
C LEU A 240 -30.44 7.76 8.72
N ALA A 241 -30.13 7.95 7.44
CA ALA A 241 -30.81 7.26 6.36
C ALA A 241 -30.63 5.74 6.45
N GLN A 242 -29.40 5.26 6.71
CA GLN A 242 -29.09 3.85 6.89
C GLN A 242 -29.81 3.26 8.12
N ALA A 243 -29.87 3.99 9.24
CA ALA A 243 -30.64 3.57 10.41
C ALA A 243 -32.13 3.46 10.07
N VAL A 244 -32.69 4.42 9.34
CA VAL A 244 -34.10 4.40 8.90
C VAL A 244 -34.37 3.23 7.94
N PHE A 245 -33.51 2.98 6.95
CA PHE A 245 -33.65 1.86 6.03
C PHE A 245 -33.49 0.51 6.75
N THR A 246 -32.56 0.40 7.69
CA THR A 246 -32.36 -0.83 8.47
C THR A 246 -33.58 -1.12 9.33
N VAL A 247 -34.13 -0.10 10.00
CA VAL A 247 -35.38 -0.22 10.77
C VAL A 247 -36.54 -0.61 9.85
N ALA A 248 -36.65 -0.02 8.66
CA ALA A 248 -37.69 -0.36 7.69
C ALA A 248 -37.57 -1.82 7.18
N ILE A 249 -36.35 -2.28 6.84
CA ILE A 249 -36.09 -3.66 6.41
C ILE A 249 -36.41 -4.64 7.54
N MET A 250 -35.94 -4.36 8.77
CA MET A 250 -36.21 -5.20 9.93
C MET A 250 -37.69 -5.25 10.26
N ALA A 251 -38.41 -4.12 10.15
CA ALA A 251 -39.85 -4.08 10.31
C ALA A 251 -40.57 -4.94 9.26
N THR A 252 -40.11 -4.90 8.01
CA THR A 252 -40.69 -5.68 6.91
C THR A 252 -40.44 -7.18 7.09
N LEU A 253 -39.21 -7.57 7.47
CA LEU A 253 -38.87 -8.96 7.77
C LEU A 253 -39.64 -9.48 8.99
N THR A 254 -39.79 -8.66 10.01
CA THR A 254 -40.59 -8.99 11.20
C THR A 254 -42.06 -9.17 10.82
N MET A 255 -42.60 -8.30 9.96
CA MET A 255 -43.97 -8.42 9.47
C MET A 255 -44.16 -9.69 8.64
N ALA A 256 -43.22 -10.04 7.75
CA ALA A 256 -43.25 -11.28 6.99
C ALA A 256 -43.17 -12.53 7.88
N ALA A 257 -42.24 -12.54 8.84
CA ALA A 257 -42.11 -13.62 9.82
C ALA A 257 -43.36 -13.76 10.70
N ALA A 258 -43.97 -12.64 11.09
CA ALA A 258 -45.23 -12.62 11.84
C ALA A 258 -46.39 -13.20 11.01
N VAL A 259 -46.48 -12.88 9.71
CA VAL A 259 -47.52 -13.44 8.83
C VAL A 259 -47.33 -14.96 8.64
N VAL A 260 -46.10 -15.42 8.42
CA VAL A 260 -45.81 -16.86 8.28
C VAL A 260 -46.04 -17.60 9.59
N GLY A 261 -45.52 -17.07 10.70
CA GLY A 261 -45.71 -17.64 12.04
C GLY A 261 -47.17 -17.63 12.47
N PHE A 262 -47.93 -16.59 12.11
CA PHE A 262 -49.37 -16.54 12.31
C PHE A 262 -50.08 -17.58 11.43
N GLY A 263 -49.72 -17.74 10.16
CA GLY A 263 -50.31 -18.74 9.29
C GLY A 263 -50.10 -20.16 9.79
N ILE A 264 -48.87 -20.50 10.18
CA ILE A 264 -48.52 -21.81 10.75
C ILE A 264 -49.17 -21.99 12.13
N GLY A 265 -49.10 -20.98 13.00
CA GLY A 265 -49.66 -21.00 14.35
C GLY A 265 -51.19 -21.00 14.38
N PHE A 266 -51.85 -20.39 13.39
CA PHE A 266 -53.30 -20.45 13.21
C PHE A 266 -53.72 -21.82 12.68
N GLY A 267 -52.98 -22.38 11.71
CA GLY A 267 -53.21 -23.72 11.17
C GLY A 267 -53.04 -24.82 12.23
N LEU A 268 -52.00 -24.73 13.06
CA LEU A 268 -51.75 -25.68 14.16
C LEU A 268 -52.59 -25.37 15.41
N GLY A 269 -52.87 -24.08 15.66
CA GLY A 269 -53.59 -23.59 16.84
C GLY A 269 -55.11 -23.75 16.78
N LEU A 270 -55.68 -23.98 15.59
CA LEU A 270 -57.07 -24.45 15.44
C LEU A 270 -57.35 -25.74 16.24
N TRP A 271 -56.31 -26.49 16.62
CA TRP A 271 -56.41 -27.66 17.50
C TRP A 271 -56.05 -27.37 18.98
N SER A 272 -55.28 -26.32 19.26
CA SER A 272 -54.70 -26.04 20.60
C SER A 272 -55.35 -24.87 21.37
N GLY A 273 -56.33 -24.20 20.78
CA GLY A 273 -57.10 -23.13 21.43
C GLY A 273 -56.36 -21.80 21.60
N PRO A 274 -57.04 -20.73 22.04
CA PRO A 274 -56.52 -19.35 22.05
C PRO A 274 -55.25 -19.11 22.88
N GLY A 275 -54.91 -20.02 23.81
CA GLY A 275 -53.74 -19.90 24.70
C GLY A 275 -52.38 -20.07 24.01
N ALA A 276 -52.34 -20.73 22.84
CA ALA A 276 -51.11 -20.95 22.08
C ALA A 276 -50.58 -19.66 21.40
N PHE A 277 -51.46 -18.70 21.13
CA PHE A 277 -51.10 -17.43 20.49
C PHE A 277 -50.22 -16.55 21.41
N PHE A 278 -50.59 -16.44 22.69
CA PHE A 278 -49.85 -15.62 23.65
C PHE A 278 -48.49 -16.22 24.04
N SER A 279 -48.40 -17.55 24.11
CA SER A 279 -47.14 -18.25 24.39
C SER A 279 -46.16 -18.16 23.22
N GLY A 280 -46.65 -18.15 21.97
CA GLY A 280 -45.82 -17.91 20.78
C GLY A 280 -45.17 -16.53 20.73
N ILE A 281 -45.87 -15.46 21.13
CA ILE A 281 -45.33 -14.09 21.16
C ILE A 281 -44.22 -13.95 22.22
N ILE A 282 -44.41 -14.56 23.40
CA ILE A 282 -43.42 -14.52 24.48
C ILE A 282 -42.19 -15.36 24.13
N ALA A 283 -42.37 -16.52 23.50
CA ALA A 283 -41.26 -17.35 23.02
C ALA A 283 -40.48 -16.69 21.86
N GLY A 284 -41.18 -16.03 20.93
CA GLY A 284 -40.56 -15.32 19.81
C GLY A 284 -39.66 -14.16 20.24
N THR A 285 -40.05 -13.40 21.28
CA THR A 285 -39.22 -12.33 21.83
C THR A 285 -37.97 -12.83 22.57
N ALA A 286 -38.04 -14.02 23.18
CA ALA A 286 -36.88 -14.68 23.78
C ALA A 286 -35.91 -15.22 22.69
N ALA A 287 -36.43 -15.84 21.63
CA ALA A 287 -35.63 -16.34 20.51
C ALA A 287 -34.91 -15.20 19.76
N ALA A 288 -35.58 -14.07 19.54
CA ALA A 288 -34.96 -12.88 18.94
C ALA A 288 -33.82 -12.31 19.78
N LYS A 289 -33.96 -12.30 21.12
CA LYS A 289 -32.88 -11.90 22.04
C LYS A 289 -31.70 -12.87 22.02
N VAL A 290 -31.96 -14.17 21.91
CA VAL A 290 -30.91 -15.20 21.82
C VAL A 290 -30.19 -15.15 20.47
N ALA A 291 -30.90 -14.88 19.36
CA ALA A 291 -30.31 -14.70 18.04
C ALA A 291 -29.47 -13.42 17.91
N LEU A 292 -29.81 -12.36 18.66
CA LEU A 292 -28.99 -11.15 18.77
C LEU A 292 -27.79 -11.32 19.70
N ALA A 293 -27.88 -12.21 20.68
CA ALA A 293 -26.79 -12.48 21.63
C ALA A 293 -25.76 -13.51 21.12
N SER A 294 -26.11 -14.35 20.13
CA SER A 294 -25.14 -15.23 19.46
C SER A 294 -24.43 -14.47 18.34
N GLY A 295 -23.32 -13.82 18.70
CA GLY A 295 -22.51 -12.91 17.85
C GLY A 295 -21.92 -13.47 16.54
N VAL A 296 -22.35 -14.64 16.07
CA VAL A 296 -21.87 -15.27 14.83
C VAL A 296 -22.80 -15.02 13.64
N VAL A 297 -24.08 -14.69 13.86
CA VAL A 297 -25.05 -14.42 12.77
C VAL A 297 -25.32 -12.92 12.59
N GLY A 298 -25.13 -12.10 13.63
CA GLY A 298 -25.32 -10.64 13.58
C GLY A 298 -24.34 -9.92 12.65
N THR A 299 -23.12 -10.42 12.52
CA THR A 299 -22.10 -9.86 11.61
C THR A 299 -22.37 -10.20 10.15
N VAL A 300 -22.89 -11.41 9.86
CA VAL A 300 -23.24 -11.85 8.50
C VAL A 300 -24.49 -11.13 7.98
N ALA A 301 -25.50 -10.92 8.84
CA ALA A 301 -26.68 -10.14 8.47
C ALA A 301 -26.38 -8.63 8.32
N GLY A 302 -25.52 -8.06 9.17
CA GLY A 302 -25.04 -6.68 9.03
C GLY A 302 -24.21 -6.46 7.77
N GLY A 303 -23.36 -7.42 7.42
CA GLY A 303 -22.59 -7.43 6.17
C GLY A 303 -23.47 -7.57 4.93
N LEU A 304 -24.47 -8.44 4.93
CA LEU A 304 -25.40 -8.63 3.81
C LEU A 304 -26.36 -7.45 3.61
N ILE A 305 -26.78 -6.76 4.68
CA ILE A 305 -27.63 -5.56 4.59
C ILE A 305 -26.81 -4.36 4.10
N ALA A 306 -25.55 -4.22 4.54
CA ALA A 306 -24.63 -3.25 3.96
C ALA A 306 -24.40 -3.56 2.46
N TYR A 307 -24.06 -4.81 2.12
CA TYR A 307 -23.82 -5.25 0.74
C TYR A 307 -25.04 -5.03 -0.18
N GLY A 308 -26.26 -5.29 0.31
CA GLY A 308 -27.50 -5.07 -0.43
C GLY A 308 -27.82 -3.59 -0.70
N LEU A 309 -27.43 -2.68 0.19
CA LEU A 309 -27.60 -1.23 0.01
C LEU A 309 -26.55 -0.61 -0.92
N PHE A 310 -25.36 -1.23 -1.06
CA PHE A 310 -24.30 -0.74 -1.95
C PHE A 310 -24.42 -1.18 -3.40
N LYS A 311 -25.30 -2.16 -3.70
CA LYS A 311 -25.45 -2.69 -5.07
C LYS A 311 -25.98 -1.67 -6.10
N SER A 312 -26.39 -0.46 -5.69
CA SER A 312 -26.92 0.56 -6.60
C SER A 312 -25.97 1.70 -6.96
N ASN A 313 -24.85 1.90 -6.25
CA ASN A 313 -23.93 3.01 -6.54
C ASN A 313 -22.59 2.48 -7.09
N PRO A 314 -22.30 2.70 -8.38
CA PRO A 314 -21.10 2.17 -9.03
C PRO A 314 -19.81 2.78 -8.45
N ILE A 315 -19.85 3.99 -7.88
CA ILE A 315 -18.68 4.61 -7.23
C ILE A 315 -18.37 3.90 -5.90
N ALA A 316 -19.41 3.55 -5.13
CA ALA A 316 -19.22 2.81 -3.88
C ALA A 316 -18.72 1.38 -4.14
N GLN A 317 -19.18 0.74 -5.21
CA GLN A 317 -18.66 -0.54 -5.65
C GLN A 317 -17.19 -0.43 -6.05
N ALA A 318 -16.81 0.54 -6.89
CA ALA A 318 -15.42 0.72 -7.28
C ALA A 318 -14.51 1.06 -6.08
N ALA A 319 -14.99 1.83 -5.11
CA ALA A 319 -14.24 2.10 -3.88
C ALA A 319 -14.06 0.84 -3.02
N ASN A 320 -15.06 -0.04 -2.95
CA ASN A 320 -14.93 -1.34 -2.30
C ASN A 320 -13.96 -2.24 -3.05
N ASP A 321 -14.01 -2.28 -4.38
CA ASP A 321 -13.11 -3.09 -5.21
C ASP A 321 -11.63 -2.70 -4.98
N VAL A 322 -11.35 -1.40 -4.79
CA VAL A 322 -10.01 -0.92 -4.36
C VAL A 322 -9.63 -1.56 -3.02
N THR A 323 -10.50 -1.48 -2.00
CA THR A 323 -10.19 -2.03 -0.67
C THR A 323 -10.10 -3.55 -0.65
N GLU A 324 -10.95 -4.24 -1.42
CA GLU A 324 -10.94 -5.70 -1.54
C GLU A 324 -9.65 -6.15 -2.22
N THR A 325 -9.24 -5.45 -3.28
CA THR A 325 -7.96 -5.71 -3.95
C THR A 325 -6.79 -5.50 -2.99
N MET A 326 -6.80 -4.44 -2.17
CA MET A 326 -5.76 -4.23 -1.15
C MET A 326 -5.74 -5.35 -0.09
N MET A 327 -6.91 -5.86 0.31
CA MET A 327 -7.02 -6.98 1.25
C MET A 327 -6.63 -8.34 0.66
N MET A 328 -6.81 -8.55 -0.65
CA MET A 328 -6.43 -9.78 -1.36
C MET A 328 -4.93 -9.86 -1.67
N PHE A 329 -4.26 -8.71 -1.69
CA PHE A 329 -2.81 -8.63 -1.83
C PHE A 329 -2.17 -8.07 -0.55
N PRO A 330 -2.44 -8.67 0.63
CA PRO A 330 -1.79 -8.22 1.86
C PRO A 330 -0.29 -8.52 1.81
N GLU A 331 0.10 -9.53 1.01
CA GLU A 331 1.40 -10.18 0.94
C GLU A 331 2.32 -9.68 -0.18
N TYR A 332 1.84 -8.92 -1.18
CA TYR A 332 2.75 -8.38 -2.21
C TYR A 332 3.57 -7.16 -1.76
N MET A 333 3.39 -6.75 -0.49
CA MET A 333 4.23 -5.79 0.22
C MET A 333 4.65 -6.27 1.62
N ASP A 334 4.17 -7.44 2.08
CA ASP A 334 4.53 -8.06 3.37
C ASP A 334 4.77 -9.58 3.13
N THR A 335 6.02 -9.96 2.90
CA THR A 335 6.59 -11.32 3.07
C THR A 335 5.96 -12.48 2.25
N ASP A 336 6.45 -12.94 1.09
CA ASP A 336 7.74 -13.63 0.86
C ASP A 336 8.90 -12.70 0.49
N LEU A 337 9.35 -12.01 1.52
CA LEU A 337 10.43 -11.04 1.67
C LEU A 337 10.86 -11.01 3.15
#